data_AF-A0A149RVW0-F1
#
_entry.id   AF-A0A149RVW0-F1
#
_cell.length_a   1.000
_cell.length_b   1.000
_cell.length_c   1.000
_cell.angle_alpha   90.00
_cell.angle_beta   90.00
_cell.angle_gamma   90.00
#
_symmetry.space_group_name_H-M   'P 1'
#
loop_
_entity.id
_entity.type
_entity.pdbx_description
1 polymer ?
#
loop_
_entity_poly.entity_id
_entity_poly.type
_entity_poly.pdbx_seq_one_letter_code
_entity_poly.pdbx_strand_id
1 'polypeptide(L)'
;MKAFVHEHASEIEAMPENVKKHFSDWLNVVMQRKTQEAQDVRESADMTATLADMWKQAKQQGMLEGMEKAISLGGLAPQTPPIPSILPTPSASTDCSEPWTNLIERFHDDNPGQTEKTRVSYRITFTQFQEIVGNKALNLLTKQDIKAYADWLKNKPSLRGGTLGHGTIVRHLGEVKFFLKWCVQSGLIEDKGFADVKARAKTQKEKLTRQEEVRRAFTNDELKQIFNSPLFSGYHSKHFKSRPGHQTKRLTDFWFICVLALTGARIGEISDVPAKLYDLEGIPCLDLRQTGTKTGNNPRLIPILPELRKIGFLQGTSNNCVLR
;
A
#
# COMPACT_ATOMS: atom_id res chain seq x y z
N MET A 1 1.22 -29.40 1.55
CA MET A 1 2.23 -30.31 0.96
C MET A 1 2.55 -31.48 1.88
N LYS A 2 3.03 -31.27 3.12
CA LYS A 2 3.22 -32.37 4.09
C LYS A 2 1.96 -33.22 4.33
N ALA A 3 0.79 -32.58 4.42
CA ALA A 3 -0.50 -33.29 4.54
C ALA A 3 -0.82 -34.16 3.30
N PHE A 4 -0.63 -33.62 2.10
CA PHE A 4 -0.84 -34.34 0.83
C PHE A 4 0.10 -35.55 0.66
N VAL A 5 1.38 -35.39 0.98
CA VAL A 5 2.34 -36.51 0.91
C VAL A 5 2.02 -37.60 1.94
N HIS A 6 1.50 -37.21 3.10
CA HIS A 6 1.08 -38.15 4.13
C HIS A 6 -0.21 -38.90 3.76
N GLU A 7 -1.18 -38.19 3.17
CA GLU A 7 -2.47 -38.72 2.73
C GLU A 7 -2.33 -39.71 1.56
N HIS A 8 -1.38 -39.46 0.65
CA HIS A 8 -1.14 -40.31 -0.54
C HIS A 8 0.11 -41.20 -0.41
N ALA A 9 0.63 -41.43 0.80
CA ALA A 9 1.89 -42.14 1.01
C ALA A 9 1.89 -43.55 0.38
N SER A 10 0.81 -44.30 0.56
CA SER A 10 0.65 -45.66 0.02
C SER A 10 0.60 -45.71 -1.51
N GLU A 11 -0.01 -44.69 -2.12
CA GLU A 11 -0.10 -44.56 -3.59
C GLU A 11 1.26 -44.19 -4.19
N ILE A 12 2.00 -43.30 -3.52
CA ILE A 12 3.36 -42.90 -3.90
C ILE A 12 4.33 -44.08 -3.80
N GLU A 13 4.17 -44.92 -2.77
CA GLU A 13 5.01 -46.09 -2.54
C GLU A 13 4.76 -47.22 -3.56
N ALA A 14 3.56 -47.30 -4.11
CA ALA A 14 3.20 -48.24 -5.17
C ALA A 14 3.66 -47.81 -6.58
N MET A 15 4.22 -46.60 -6.75
CA MET A 15 4.63 -46.10 -8.07
C MET A 15 5.92 -46.77 -8.58
N PRO A 16 6.10 -46.87 -9.91
CA PRO A 16 7.38 -47.26 -10.50
C PRO A 16 8.55 -46.35 -10.06
N GLU A 17 9.74 -46.92 -9.86
CA GLU A 17 10.90 -46.19 -9.29
C GLU A 17 11.33 -44.94 -10.10
N ASN A 18 11.17 -44.96 -11.42
CA ASN A 18 11.43 -43.79 -12.27
C ASN A 18 10.45 -42.63 -11.98
N VAL A 19 9.18 -42.96 -11.68
CA VAL A 19 8.13 -41.99 -11.34
C VAL A 19 8.32 -41.47 -9.92
N LYS A 20 8.68 -42.32 -8.95
CA LYS A 20 9.05 -41.90 -7.59
C LYS A 20 10.21 -40.92 -7.58
N LYS A 21 11.22 -41.17 -8.42
CA LYS A 21 12.38 -40.27 -8.57
C LYS A 21 11.96 -38.91 -9.12
N HIS A 22 11.18 -38.87 -10.20
CA HIS A 22 10.69 -37.61 -10.78
C HIS A 22 9.78 -36.84 -9.80
N PHE A 23 8.93 -37.54 -9.06
CA PHE A 23 8.08 -36.95 -8.05
C PHE A 23 8.89 -36.38 -6.88
N SER A 24 9.93 -37.08 -6.44
CA SER A 24 10.85 -36.60 -5.39
C SER A 24 11.64 -35.38 -5.84
N ASP A 25 12.17 -35.38 -7.07
CA ASP A 25 12.88 -34.24 -7.65
C ASP A 25 11.97 -33.02 -7.77
N TRP A 26 10.72 -33.21 -8.23
CA TRP A 26 9.71 -32.16 -8.28
C TRP A 26 9.34 -31.64 -6.89
N LEU A 27 9.15 -32.51 -5.90
CA LEU A 27 8.87 -32.12 -4.52
C LEU A 27 10.01 -31.30 -3.91
N ASN A 28 11.26 -31.68 -4.17
CA ASN A 28 12.43 -30.96 -3.71
C ASN A 28 12.46 -29.53 -4.29
N VAL A 29 12.18 -29.37 -5.58
CA VAL A 29 12.09 -28.05 -6.23
C VAL A 29 10.96 -27.20 -5.64
N VAL A 30 9.78 -27.77 -5.41
CA VAL A 30 8.64 -27.04 -4.84
C VAL A 30 8.90 -26.64 -3.39
N MET A 31 9.52 -27.52 -2.60
CA MET A 31 9.88 -27.24 -1.21
C MET A 31 10.99 -26.19 -1.10
N GLN A 32 12.01 -26.25 -1.96
CA GLN A 32 13.05 -25.21 -2.05
C GLN A 32 12.44 -23.86 -2.41
N ARG A 33 11.53 -23.82 -3.39
CA ARG A 33 10.84 -22.58 -3.79
C ARG A 33 9.99 -22.00 -2.66
N LYS A 34 9.26 -22.83 -1.92
CA LYS A 34 8.47 -22.39 -0.76
C LYS A 34 9.33 -21.90 0.41
N THR A 35 10.50 -22.51 0.59
CA THR A 35 11.47 -22.11 1.62
C THR A 35 12.08 -20.76 1.25
N GLN A 36 12.47 -20.58 -0.02
CA GLN A 36 12.97 -19.31 -0.53
C GLN A 36 11.92 -18.20 -0.43
N GLU A 37 10.66 -18.45 -0.82
CA GLU A 37 9.57 -17.48 -0.66
C GLU A 37 9.37 -17.04 0.80
N ALA A 38 9.51 -17.96 1.77
CA ALA A 38 9.41 -17.63 3.18
C ALA A 38 10.63 -16.86 3.70
N GLN A 39 11.81 -17.17 3.17
CA GLN A 39 13.09 -16.54 3.52
C GLN A 39 13.15 -15.11 2.96
N ASP A 40 12.71 -14.90 1.72
CA ASP A 40 12.61 -13.58 1.07
C ASP A 40 11.59 -12.68 1.79
N VAL A 41 10.45 -13.22 2.24
CA VAL A 41 9.47 -12.47 3.05
C VAL A 41 10.06 -12.05 4.39
N ARG A 42 10.89 -12.90 5.00
CA ARG A 42 11.57 -12.61 6.26
C ARG A 42 12.68 -11.57 6.08
N GLU A 43 13.53 -11.71 5.06
CA GLU A 43 14.57 -10.75 4.70
C GLU A 43 13.96 -9.40 4.31
N SER A 44 12.84 -9.38 3.59
CA SER A 44 12.11 -8.15 3.28
C SER A 44 11.55 -7.46 4.54
N ALA A 45 11.08 -8.24 5.53
CA ALA A 45 10.61 -7.71 6.80
C ALA A 45 11.77 -7.15 7.64
N ASP A 46 12.90 -7.87 7.70
CA ASP A 46 14.11 -7.48 8.42
C ASP A 46 14.78 -6.24 7.78
N MET A 47 14.81 -6.16 6.45
CA MET A 47 15.28 -4.97 5.73
C MET A 47 14.36 -3.76 5.97
N THR A 48 13.05 -3.97 6.02
CA THR A 48 12.09 -2.89 6.33
C THR A 48 12.24 -2.40 7.77
N ALA A 49 12.48 -3.31 8.72
CA ALA A 49 12.75 -2.97 10.12
C ALA A 49 14.09 -2.22 10.27
N THR A 50 15.14 -2.68 9.57
CA THR A 50 16.46 -2.04 9.57
C THR A 50 16.40 -0.62 9.00
N LEU A 51 15.68 -0.43 7.88
CA LEU A 51 15.47 0.90 7.30
C LEU A 51 14.65 1.82 8.22
N ALA A 52 13.68 1.28 8.96
CA ALA A 52 12.91 2.04 9.94
C ALA A 52 13.76 2.48 11.14
N ASP A 53 14.68 1.65 11.62
CA ASP A 53 15.58 2.00 12.73
C ASP A 53 16.71 2.93 12.29
N MET A 54 17.27 2.76 11.10
CA MET A 54 18.18 3.74 10.49
C MET A 54 17.53 5.12 10.35
N TRP A 55 16.24 5.16 9.99
CA TRP A 55 15.49 6.42 9.88
C TRP A 55 15.23 7.08 11.23
N LYS A 56 14.94 6.31 12.29
CA LYS A 56 14.85 6.84 13.67
C LYS A 56 16.17 7.44 14.14
N GLN A 57 17.28 6.75 13.88
CA GLN A 57 18.62 7.22 14.24
C GLN A 57 18.98 8.51 13.50
N ALA A 58 18.74 8.58 12.19
CA ALA A 58 18.96 9.79 11.39
C ALA A 58 18.10 10.97 11.86
N LYS A 59 16.84 10.71 12.26
CA LYS A 59 15.96 11.75 12.83
C LYS A 59 16.44 12.25 14.19
N GLN A 60 16.94 11.37 15.06
CA GLN A 60 17.53 11.78 16.34
C GLN A 60 18.80 12.60 16.13
N GLN A 61 19.65 12.20 15.19
CA GLN A 61 20.89 12.91 14.89
C GLN A 61 20.62 14.29 14.27
N GLY A 62 19.71 14.38 13.29
CA GLY A 62 19.31 15.67 12.68
C GLY A 62 18.63 16.61 13.67
N MET A 63 17.92 16.07 14.68
CA MET A 63 17.32 16.88 15.75
C MET A 63 18.38 17.41 16.72
N LEU A 64 19.43 16.64 17.02
CA LEU A 64 20.56 17.09 17.83
C LEU A 64 21.38 18.18 17.12
N GLU A 65 21.70 17.99 15.83
CA GLU A 65 22.41 18.97 15.00
C GLU A 65 21.60 20.26 14.80
N GLY A 66 20.28 20.13 14.64
CA GLY A 66 19.35 21.26 14.57
C GLY A 66 19.26 22.04 15.90
N MET A 67 19.32 21.34 17.04
CA MET A 67 19.30 21.95 18.36
C MET A 67 20.63 22.66 18.67
N GLU A 68 21.78 22.10 18.28
CA GLU A 68 23.09 22.77 18.38
C GLU A 68 23.15 24.05 17.53
N LYS A 69 22.62 24.02 16.30
CA LYS A 69 22.52 25.22 15.45
C LYS A 69 21.57 26.28 16.02
N ALA A 70 20.47 25.86 16.64
CA ALA A 70 19.53 26.79 17.28
C ALA A 70 20.14 27.43 18.56
N ILE A 71 20.96 26.68 19.30
CA ILE A 71 21.69 27.18 20.46
C ILE A 71 22.82 28.14 20.05
N SER A 72 23.50 27.89 18.92
CA SER A 72 24.57 28.76 18.43
C SER A 72 24.06 30.08 17.81
N LEU A 73 22.82 30.10 17.31
CA LEU A 73 22.21 31.26 16.64
C LEU A 73 21.40 32.20 17.55
N GLY A 74 21.61 32.13 18.88
CA GLY A 74 21.20 33.13 19.88
C GLY A 74 20.10 34.12 19.46
N GLY A 75 18.85 33.79 19.78
CA GLY A 75 17.63 34.41 19.25
C GLY A 75 17.63 35.93 19.09
N LEU A 76 17.27 36.38 17.89
CA LEU A 76 16.84 37.75 17.58
C LEU A 76 15.58 37.69 16.70
N ALA A 77 14.60 38.52 17.06
CA ALA A 77 13.29 38.65 16.42
C ALA A 77 13.37 39.22 14.99
N PRO A 78 12.39 38.95 14.10
CA PRO A 78 12.45 39.44 12.73
C PRO A 78 12.06 40.91 12.64
N GLN A 79 12.96 41.72 12.06
CA GLN A 79 12.63 43.03 11.49
C GLN A 79 12.19 42.84 10.03
N THR A 80 11.09 43.49 9.65
CA THR A 80 10.54 43.53 8.29
C THR A 80 11.45 44.32 7.34
N PRO A 81 11.85 43.81 6.17
CA PRO A 81 12.47 44.62 5.12
C PRO A 81 11.44 45.21 4.13
N PRO A 82 11.76 46.36 3.50
CA PRO A 82 10.85 47.09 2.63
C PRO A 82 10.77 46.50 1.22
N ILE A 83 9.66 46.82 0.54
CA ILE A 83 9.31 46.45 -0.83
C ILE A 83 10.39 46.92 -1.83
N PRO A 84 10.90 46.08 -2.75
CA PRO A 84 11.81 46.53 -3.81
C PRO A 84 11.06 47.08 -5.03
N SER A 85 11.53 48.23 -5.52
CA SER A 85 11.20 48.83 -6.82
C SER A 85 11.51 47.90 -7.99
N ILE A 86 10.61 47.89 -8.97
CA ILE A 86 10.71 47.15 -10.23
C ILE A 86 11.82 47.74 -11.10
N LEU A 87 12.91 47.00 -11.27
CA LEU A 87 13.86 47.18 -12.38
C LEU A 87 13.50 46.19 -13.51
N PRO A 88 13.78 46.53 -14.79
CA PRO A 88 13.48 45.65 -15.90
C PRO A 88 14.34 44.39 -15.79
N THR A 89 13.70 43.23 -15.71
CA THR A 89 14.36 41.93 -15.60
C THR A 89 15.14 41.64 -16.89
N PRO A 90 16.48 41.46 -16.86
CA PRO A 90 17.18 40.83 -17.96
C PRO A 90 16.77 39.35 -17.97
N SER A 91 16.44 38.83 -19.14
CA SER A 91 16.12 37.42 -19.42
C SER A 91 17.17 36.49 -18.81
N ALA A 92 16.91 36.00 -17.60
CA ALA A 92 17.76 35.03 -16.92
C ALA A 92 17.40 33.63 -17.42
N SER A 93 18.41 32.87 -17.82
CA SER A 93 18.30 31.49 -18.29
C SER A 93 17.44 30.63 -17.36
N THR A 94 16.34 30.11 -17.89
CA THR A 94 15.29 29.31 -17.22
C THR A 94 15.72 27.90 -16.80
N ASP A 95 17.02 27.62 -16.78
CA ASP A 95 17.54 26.26 -16.66
C ASP A 95 18.13 26.00 -15.28
N CYS A 96 17.32 25.39 -14.41
CA CYS A 96 17.80 24.89 -13.13
C CYS A 96 18.84 23.78 -13.34
N SER A 97 20.08 24.03 -12.89
CA SER A 97 21.21 23.12 -13.02
C SER A 97 21.36 22.11 -11.88
N GLU A 98 20.52 22.20 -10.86
CA GLU A 98 20.56 21.27 -9.73
C GLU A 98 19.99 19.89 -10.12
N PRO A 99 20.46 18.79 -9.50
CA PRO A 99 19.90 17.47 -9.73
C PRO A 99 18.42 17.39 -9.37
N TRP A 100 17.62 16.72 -10.21
CA TRP A 100 16.16 16.65 -10.02
C TRP A 100 15.75 16.04 -8.66
N THR A 101 16.60 15.18 -8.07
CA THR A 101 16.29 14.56 -6.76
C THR A 101 16.28 15.56 -5.63
N ASN A 102 17.03 16.65 -5.73
CA ASN A 102 17.12 17.68 -4.68
C ASN A 102 15.80 18.45 -4.53
N LEU A 103 14.95 18.40 -5.56
CA LEU A 103 13.67 19.09 -5.60
C LEU A 103 12.51 18.27 -5.02
N ILE A 104 12.75 17.00 -4.65
CA ILE A 104 11.69 16.09 -4.18
C ILE A 104 11.04 16.60 -2.88
N GLU A 105 11.83 17.09 -1.92
CA GLU A 105 11.29 17.62 -0.67
C GLU A 105 10.44 18.87 -0.92
N ARG A 106 10.97 19.82 -1.70
CA ARG A 106 10.23 21.02 -2.10
C ARG A 106 8.92 20.69 -2.82
N PHE A 107 8.93 19.70 -3.70
CA PHE A 107 7.70 19.20 -4.35
C PHE A 107 6.68 18.69 -3.31
N HIS A 108 7.12 17.97 -2.28
CA HIS A 108 6.22 17.50 -1.23
C HIS A 108 5.72 18.61 -0.30
N ASP A 109 6.52 19.65 -0.06
CA ASP A 109 6.16 20.81 0.76
C ASP A 109 5.12 21.69 0.06
N ASP A 110 5.23 21.87 -1.26
CA ASP A 110 4.25 22.55 -2.11
C ASP A 110 2.92 21.76 -2.25
N ASN A 111 2.87 20.54 -1.72
CA ASN A 111 1.70 19.68 -1.73
C ASN A 111 1.30 19.24 -0.31
N PRO A 112 0.92 20.18 0.59
CA PRO A 112 0.68 19.89 2.01
C PRO A 112 -0.49 18.93 2.25
N GLY A 113 -1.42 18.79 1.31
CA GLY A 113 -2.52 17.82 1.37
C GLY A 113 -2.13 16.37 1.02
N GLN A 114 -0.88 16.09 0.65
CA GLN A 114 -0.43 14.74 0.35
C GLN A 114 -0.35 13.88 1.62
N THR A 115 -1.08 12.77 1.62
CA THR A 115 -0.99 11.77 2.69
C THR A 115 0.38 11.10 2.72
N GLU A 116 0.80 10.60 3.88
CA GLU A 116 2.04 9.82 4.04
C GLU A 116 2.09 8.61 3.09
N LYS A 117 0.97 7.90 2.92
CA LYS A 117 0.86 6.80 1.96
C LYS A 117 1.19 7.24 0.52
N THR A 118 0.78 8.45 0.15
CA THR A 118 1.10 9.03 -1.15
C THR A 118 2.59 9.34 -1.25
N ARG A 119 3.20 9.94 -0.21
CA ARG A 119 4.65 10.20 -0.16
C ARG A 119 5.49 8.93 -0.28
N VAL A 120 5.10 7.84 0.41
CA VAL A 120 5.73 6.52 0.25
C VAL A 120 5.64 6.00 -1.18
N SER A 121 4.49 6.18 -1.85
CA SER A 121 4.30 5.80 -3.25
C SER A 121 5.27 6.55 -4.17
N TYR A 122 5.36 7.88 -4.01
CA TYR A 122 6.30 8.73 -4.75
C TYR A 122 7.74 8.33 -4.49
N ARG A 123 8.12 8.08 -3.22
CA ARG A 123 9.49 7.64 -2.87
C ARG A 123 9.89 6.39 -3.64
N ILE A 124 9.03 5.36 -3.67
CA ILE A 124 9.29 4.13 -4.44
C ILE A 124 9.48 4.46 -5.92
N THR A 125 8.61 5.29 -6.49
CA THR A 125 8.68 5.69 -7.90
C THR A 125 9.95 6.47 -8.21
N PHE A 126 10.32 7.45 -7.39
CA PHE A 126 11.49 8.29 -7.61
C PHE A 126 12.79 7.51 -7.43
N THR A 127 12.87 6.60 -6.44
CA THR A 127 14.02 5.69 -6.34
C THR A 127 14.18 4.87 -7.63
N GLN A 128 13.10 4.28 -8.13
CA GLN A 128 13.15 3.52 -9.39
C GLN A 128 13.46 4.41 -10.60
N PHE A 129 12.96 5.64 -10.64
CA PHE A 129 13.27 6.58 -11.72
C PHE A 129 14.75 6.96 -11.71
N GLN A 130 15.31 7.22 -10.52
CA GLN A 130 16.72 7.51 -10.31
C GLN A 130 17.62 6.32 -10.69
N GLU A 131 17.22 5.08 -10.43
CA GLU A 131 17.97 3.90 -10.89
C GLU A 131 18.11 3.85 -12.42
N ILE A 132 17.11 4.34 -13.15
CA ILE A 132 17.09 4.27 -14.62
C ILE A 132 17.71 5.49 -15.28
N VAL A 133 17.45 6.68 -14.74
CA VAL A 133 17.83 7.95 -15.35
C VAL A 133 19.05 8.57 -14.66
N GLY A 134 19.38 8.12 -13.47
CA GLY A 134 20.44 8.68 -12.63
C GLY A 134 20.03 10.00 -11.98
N ASN A 135 20.99 10.58 -11.26
CA ASN A 135 20.82 11.86 -10.60
C ASN A 135 21.19 13.05 -11.53
N LYS A 136 20.52 13.13 -12.68
CA LYS A 136 20.78 14.17 -13.68
C LYS A 136 20.34 15.55 -13.18
N ALA A 137 21.03 16.60 -13.63
CA ALA A 137 20.55 17.97 -13.53
C ALA A 137 19.15 18.10 -14.16
N LEU A 138 18.26 18.86 -13.54
CA LEU A 138 16.87 18.99 -13.98
C LEU A 138 16.80 19.46 -15.44
N ASN A 139 17.55 20.52 -15.79
CA ASN A 139 17.62 21.05 -17.15
C ASN A 139 18.12 20.04 -18.19
N LEU A 140 18.86 18.99 -17.80
CA LEU A 140 19.34 17.95 -18.72
C LEU A 140 18.34 16.79 -18.89
N LEU A 141 17.22 16.77 -18.16
CA LEU A 141 16.19 15.77 -18.37
C LEU A 141 15.48 15.99 -19.70
N THR A 142 15.28 14.87 -20.41
CA THR A 142 14.65 14.83 -21.72
C THR A 142 13.42 13.93 -21.71
N LYS A 143 12.61 14.06 -22.77
CA LYS A 143 11.51 13.14 -23.04
C LYS A 143 11.98 11.68 -23.16
N GLN A 144 13.21 11.46 -23.62
CA GLN A 144 13.78 10.12 -23.79
C GLN A 144 14.08 9.45 -22.45
N ASP A 145 14.43 10.20 -21.41
CA ASP A 145 14.65 9.67 -20.06
C ASP A 145 13.36 9.09 -19.48
N ILE A 146 12.25 9.81 -19.63
CA ILE A 146 10.93 9.36 -19.21
C ILE A 146 10.49 8.15 -20.04
N LYS A 147 10.81 8.14 -21.34
CA LYS A 147 10.53 6.99 -22.21
C LYS A 147 11.32 5.75 -21.78
N ALA A 148 12.60 5.90 -21.43
CA ALA A 148 13.43 4.82 -20.89
C ALA A 148 12.81 4.23 -19.61
N TYR A 149 12.34 5.09 -18.70
CA TYR A 149 11.63 4.64 -17.51
C TYR A 149 10.31 3.91 -17.83
N ALA A 150 9.52 4.44 -18.78
CA ALA A 150 8.28 3.79 -19.21
C ALA A 150 8.53 2.40 -19.84
N ASP A 151 9.61 2.24 -20.62
CA ASP A 151 10.01 0.97 -21.21
C ASP A 151 10.52 -0.02 -20.16
N TRP A 152 11.26 0.47 -19.16
CA TRP A 152 11.64 -0.36 -18.02
C TRP A 152 10.42 -0.84 -17.22
N LEU A 153 9.46 0.04 -16.93
CA LEU A 153 8.21 -0.31 -16.22
C LEU A 153 7.40 -1.37 -16.97
N LYS A 154 7.41 -1.36 -18.30
CA LYS A 154 6.73 -2.35 -19.13
C LYS A 154 7.27 -3.76 -18.90
N ASN A 155 8.58 -3.90 -18.72
CA ASN A 155 9.26 -5.19 -18.60
C ASN A 155 9.55 -5.58 -17.14
N LYS A 156 9.34 -4.67 -16.19
CA LYS A 156 9.62 -4.92 -14.78
C LYS A 156 8.81 -6.14 -14.27
N PRO A 157 9.48 -7.13 -13.65
CA PRO A 157 8.80 -8.26 -13.06
C PRO A 157 7.93 -7.81 -11.87
N SER A 158 6.77 -8.45 -11.75
CA SER A 158 5.87 -8.31 -10.61
C SER A 158 6.22 -9.35 -9.55
N LEU A 159 6.16 -8.98 -8.28
CA LEU A 159 6.28 -9.92 -7.15
C LEU A 159 5.21 -11.02 -7.18
N ARG A 160 4.10 -10.80 -7.89
CA ARG A 160 3.02 -11.77 -8.06
C ARG A 160 3.23 -12.70 -9.26
N GLY A 161 4.42 -12.67 -9.87
CA GLY A 161 4.72 -13.34 -11.13
C GLY A 161 4.30 -12.51 -12.36
N GLY A 162 4.97 -12.77 -13.49
CA GLY A 162 4.79 -12.00 -14.73
C GLY A 162 5.31 -10.56 -14.63
N THR A 163 4.77 -9.66 -15.44
CA THR A 163 5.13 -8.23 -15.45
C THR A 163 4.10 -7.37 -14.71
N LEU A 164 4.40 -6.08 -14.53
CA LEU A 164 3.47 -5.14 -13.92
C LEU A 164 2.15 -4.99 -14.70
N GLY A 165 1.04 -4.94 -13.96
CA GLY A 165 -0.27 -4.61 -14.51
C GLY A 165 -0.33 -3.17 -15.03
N HIS A 166 -1.15 -2.93 -16.06
CA HIS A 166 -1.24 -1.64 -16.75
C HIS A 166 -1.50 -0.46 -15.79
N GLY A 167 -2.43 -0.63 -14.84
CA GLY A 167 -2.75 0.43 -13.87
C GLY A 167 -1.56 0.84 -12.99
N THR A 168 -0.72 -0.13 -12.61
CA THR A 168 0.49 0.12 -11.83
C THR A 168 1.53 0.90 -12.64
N ILE A 169 1.72 0.53 -13.91
CA ILE A 169 2.61 1.25 -14.84
C ILE A 169 2.15 2.69 -15.01
N VAL A 170 0.86 2.91 -15.27
CA VAL A 170 0.27 4.25 -15.43
C VAL A 170 0.46 5.09 -14.16
N ARG A 171 0.31 4.49 -12.97
CA ARG A 171 0.53 5.19 -11.71
C ARG A 171 1.98 5.65 -11.55
N HIS A 172 2.95 4.75 -11.66
CA HIS A 172 4.37 5.09 -11.51
C HIS A 172 4.81 6.14 -12.53
N LEU A 173 4.44 5.97 -13.81
CA LEU A 173 4.74 6.96 -14.84
C LEU A 173 4.03 8.29 -14.58
N GLY A 174 2.79 8.25 -14.09
CA GLY A 174 2.02 9.44 -13.75
C GLY A 174 2.63 10.26 -12.62
N GLU A 175 3.17 9.61 -11.59
CA GLU A 175 3.87 10.26 -10.47
C GLU A 175 5.12 11.02 -10.95
N VAL A 176 5.96 10.43 -11.81
CA VAL A 176 7.10 11.13 -12.43
C VAL A 176 6.62 12.33 -13.25
N LYS A 177 5.59 12.15 -14.08
CA LYS A 177 5.05 13.22 -14.93
C LYS A 177 4.45 14.35 -14.12
N PHE A 178 3.82 14.04 -12.98
CA PHE A 178 3.23 15.05 -12.11
C PHE A 178 4.32 15.91 -11.43
N PHE A 179 5.40 15.28 -10.97
CA PHE A 179 6.58 16.00 -10.47
C PHE A 179 7.20 16.91 -11.52
N LEU A 180 7.44 16.41 -12.74
CA LEU A 180 8.02 17.22 -13.81
C LEU A 180 7.08 18.35 -14.26
N LYS A 181 5.76 18.10 -14.25
CA LYS A 181 4.78 19.16 -14.48
C LYS A 181 4.86 20.24 -13.40
N TRP A 182 5.01 19.87 -12.14
CA TRP A 182 5.24 20.84 -11.06
C TRP A 182 6.55 21.62 -11.31
N CYS A 183 7.65 20.98 -11.72
CA CYS A 183 8.88 21.69 -12.06
C CYS A 183 8.68 22.76 -13.16
N VAL A 184 7.91 22.43 -14.20
CA VAL A 184 7.55 23.38 -15.27
C VAL A 184 6.70 24.53 -14.74
N GLN A 185 5.68 24.21 -13.95
CA GLN A 185 4.76 25.22 -13.38
C GLN A 185 5.45 26.15 -12.38
N SER A 186 6.47 25.64 -11.67
CA SER A 186 7.32 26.39 -10.76
C SER A 186 8.43 27.17 -11.47
N GLY A 187 8.49 27.14 -12.80
CA GLY A 187 9.47 27.88 -13.61
C GLY A 187 10.91 27.35 -13.49
N LEU A 188 11.10 26.11 -13.03
CA LEU A 188 12.44 25.51 -12.83
C LEU A 188 13.02 24.92 -14.12
N ILE A 189 12.14 24.61 -15.08
CA ILE A 189 12.49 24.08 -16.41
C ILE A 189 11.40 24.47 -17.41
N GLU A 190 11.76 24.64 -18.67
CA GLU A 190 10.80 24.73 -19.77
C GLU A 190 10.03 23.42 -20.00
N ASP A 191 8.87 23.51 -20.66
CA ASP A 191 8.12 22.31 -21.04
C ASP A 191 8.79 21.60 -22.22
N LYS A 192 9.36 20.42 -21.94
CA LYS A 192 10.03 19.57 -22.93
C LYS A 192 9.13 18.44 -23.46
N GLY A 193 7.81 18.56 -23.31
CA GLY A 193 6.83 17.57 -23.78
C GLY A 193 6.84 16.28 -22.94
N PHE A 194 7.19 16.38 -21.66
CA PHE A 194 7.20 15.25 -20.72
C PHE A 194 5.81 14.60 -20.59
N ALA A 195 4.76 15.41 -20.69
CA ALA A 195 3.36 14.98 -20.61
C ALA A 195 2.95 14.01 -21.74
N ASP A 196 3.66 14.02 -22.88
CA ASP A 196 3.30 13.22 -24.04
C ASP A 196 3.74 11.75 -23.93
N VAL A 197 4.64 11.43 -23.00
CA VAL A 197 5.11 10.05 -22.83
C VAL A 197 3.97 9.20 -22.32
N LYS A 198 3.63 8.16 -23.08
CA LYS A 198 2.54 7.23 -22.80
C LYS A 198 3.09 5.94 -22.22
N ALA A 199 2.34 5.38 -21.27
CA ALA A 199 2.54 4.01 -20.86
C ALA A 199 2.28 3.05 -22.03
N ARG A 200 2.79 1.83 -21.92
CA ARG A 200 2.46 0.76 -22.87
C ARG A 200 0.94 0.56 -22.96
N ALA A 201 0.43 0.22 -24.15
CA ALA A 201 -0.99 -0.04 -24.34
C ALA A 201 -1.46 -1.26 -23.53
N LYS A 202 -2.76 -1.30 -23.18
CA LYS A 202 -3.38 -2.48 -22.57
C LYS A 202 -3.21 -3.71 -23.46
N THR A 203 -2.89 -4.85 -22.83
CA THR A 203 -2.90 -6.17 -23.49
C THR A 203 -4.34 -6.56 -23.83
N GLN A 204 -4.55 -7.52 -24.73
CA GLN A 204 -5.90 -8.00 -25.04
C GLN A 204 -6.61 -8.55 -23.80
N LYS A 205 -5.88 -9.28 -22.94
CA LYS A 205 -6.40 -9.76 -21.66
C LYS A 205 -6.92 -8.60 -20.82
N GLU A 206 -6.14 -7.55 -20.61
CA GLU A 206 -6.57 -6.39 -19.80
C GLU A 206 -7.67 -5.54 -20.44
N LYS A 207 -7.87 -5.62 -21.76
CA LYS A 207 -9.00 -4.98 -22.43
C LYS A 207 -10.29 -5.76 -22.22
N LEU A 208 -10.20 -7.09 -22.27
CA LEU A 208 -11.34 -7.99 -22.12
C LEU A 208 -11.74 -8.17 -20.66
N THR A 209 -10.79 -8.09 -19.72
CA THR A 209 -11.09 -8.21 -18.29
C THR A 209 -11.96 -7.06 -17.80
N ARG A 210 -13.21 -7.35 -17.45
CA ARG A 210 -14.15 -6.37 -16.88
C ARG A 210 -13.82 -6.14 -15.41
N GLN A 211 -14.09 -4.94 -14.90
CA GLN A 211 -13.89 -4.69 -13.46
C GLN A 211 -14.75 -5.60 -12.59
N GLU A 212 -15.94 -5.98 -13.06
CA GLU A 212 -16.84 -6.93 -12.40
C GLU A 212 -16.20 -8.31 -12.25
N GLU A 213 -15.40 -8.76 -13.21
CA GLU A 213 -14.69 -10.04 -13.15
C GLU A 213 -13.55 -9.98 -12.13
N VAL A 214 -12.84 -8.85 -12.04
CA VAL A 214 -11.78 -8.64 -11.05
C VAL A 214 -12.34 -8.55 -9.64
N ARG A 215 -13.53 -7.98 -9.48
CA ARG A 215 -14.22 -7.77 -8.20
C ARG A 215 -15.51 -8.58 -8.10
N ARG A 216 -15.51 -9.81 -8.60
CA ARG A 216 -16.73 -10.62 -8.58
C ARG A 216 -17.17 -10.85 -7.14
N ALA A 217 -18.48 -10.90 -6.93
CA ALA A 217 -19.03 -11.34 -5.66
C ALA A 217 -18.63 -12.80 -5.38
N PHE A 218 -18.45 -13.15 -4.11
CA PHE A 218 -18.32 -14.54 -3.69
C PHE A 218 -19.60 -15.31 -4.03
N THR A 219 -19.45 -16.57 -4.46
CA THR A 219 -20.60 -17.45 -4.63
C THR A 219 -21.13 -17.89 -3.27
N ASN A 220 -22.36 -18.40 -3.23
CA ASN A 220 -22.94 -18.94 -2.00
C ASN A 220 -22.09 -20.06 -1.41
N ASP A 221 -21.46 -20.90 -2.24
CA ASP A 221 -20.63 -22.00 -1.75
C ASP A 221 -19.28 -21.51 -1.20
N GLU A 222 -18.70 -20.47 -1.80
CA GLU A 222 -17.51 -19.81 -1.24
C GLU A 222 -17.82 -19.13 0.10
N LEU A 223 -18.97 -18.47 0.21
CA LEU A 223 -19.42 -17.89 1.48
C LEU A 223 -19.61 -18.98 2.54
N LYS A 224 -20.26 -20.09 2.21
CA LYS A 224 -20.37 -21.24 3.13
C LYS A 224 -18.98 -21.75 3.55
N GLN A 225 -18.04 -21.85 2.62
CA GLN A 225 -16.68 -22.28 2.93
C GLN A 225 -15.96 -21.31 3.89
N ILE A 226 -16.09 -20.00 3.66
CA ILE A 226 -15.52 -18.97 4.54
C ILE A 226 -16.12 -19.07 5.94
N PHE A 227 -17.45 -19.13 6.05
CA PHE A 227 -18.16 -19.14 7.33
C PHE A 227 -18.17 -20.51 8.03
N ASN A 228 -17.70 -21.57 7.37
CA ASN A 228 -17.39 -22.86 8.00
C ASN A 228 -15.92 -23.00 8.38
N SER A 229 -15.08 -22.01 8.11
CA SER A 229 -13.66 -22.05 8.46
C SER A 229 -13.44 -22.09 9.99
N PRO A 230 -12.29 -22.58 10.47
CA PRO A 230 -12.03 -22.75 11.90
C PRO A 230 -12.26 -21.50 12.77
N LEU A 231 -12.10 -20.30 12.21
CA LEU A 231 -12.40 -19.05 12.92
C LEU A 231 -13.87 -18.95 13.38
N PHE A 232 -14.80 -19.59 12.66
CA PHE A 232 -16.24 -19.57 12.92
C PHE A 232 -16.75 -20.86 13.56
N SER A 233 -16.15 -22.01 13.23
CA SER A 233 -16.59 -23.34 13.68
C SER A 233 -15.81 -23.92 14.86
N GLY A 234 -14.60 -23.41 15.13
CA GLY A 234 -13.73 -23.87 16.20
C GLY A 234 -12.27 -23.94 15.76
N TYR A 235 -11.37 -23.27 16.48
CA TYR A 235 -9.96 -23.13 16.10
C TYR A 235 -8.99 -23.69 17.15
N HIS A 236 -7.75 -23.92 16.74
CA HIS A 236 -6.71 -24.52 17.58
C HIS A 236 -6.26 -23.62 18.73
N SER A 237 -5.83 -22.39 18.42
CA SER A 237 -5.46 -21.38 19.41
C SER A 237 -5.50 -19.97 18.81
N LYS A 238 -5.39 -18.91 19.63
CA LYS A 238 -5.41 -17.52 19.15
C LYS A 238 -4.38 -17.20 18.07
N HIS A 239 -3.24 -17.90 18.05
CA HIS A 239 -2.20 -17.73 17.03
C HIS A 239 -2.41 -18.63 15.81
N PHE A 240 -3.22 -19.68 15.93
CA PHE A 240 -3.50 -20.66 14.87
C PHE A 240 -5.00 -20.71 14.56
N LYS A 241 -5.58 -19.54 14.27
CA LYS A 241 -7.04 -19.37 14.01
C LYS A 241 -7.52 -20.10 12.75
N SER A 242 -6.63 -20.43 11.83
CA SER A 242 -6.93 -21.13 10.58
C SER A 242 -6.88 -22.66 10.71
N ARG A 243 -6.47 -23.19 11.86
CA ARG A 243 -6.40 -24.63 12.12
C ARG A 243 -7.61 -25.05 12.96
N PRO A 244 -8.31 -26.15 12.61
CA PRO A 244 -9.40 -26.67 13.43
C PRO A 244 -8.96 -26.94 14.87
N GLY A 245 -9.88 -26.74 15.82
CA GLY A 245 -9.67 -27.08 17.22
C GLY A 245 -10.88 -26.73 18.10
N HIS A 246 -10.71 -26.87 19.41
CA HIS A 246 -11.82 -26.76 20.37
C HIS A 246 -12.08 -25.33 20.89
N GLN A 247 -11.29 -24.33 20.47
CA GLN A 247 -11.51 -22.95 20.90
C GLN A 247 -12.67 -22.34 20.12
N THR A 248 -13.68 -21.88 20.83
CA THR A 248 -14.91 -21.29 20.24
C THR A 248 -15.07 -19.81 20.58
N LYS A 249 -14.09 -19.20 21.27
CA LYS A 249 -14.14 -17.78 21.63
C LYS A 249 -14.15 -16.91 20.38
N ARG A 250 -15.16 -16.06 20.24
CA ARG A 250 -15.25 -15.07 19.14
C ARG A 250 -14.22 -13.97 19.33
N LEU A 251 -13.20 -13.99 18.48
CA LEU A 251 -12.11 -13.00 18.46
C LEU A 251 -12.50 -11.76 17.65
N THR A 252 -11.68 -10.71 17.70
CA THR A 252 -11.87 -9.49 16.91
C THR A 252 -12.05 -9.79 15.42
N ASP A 253 -11.24 -10.69 14.85
CA ASP A 253 -11.32 -11.10 13.44
C ASP A 253 -12.69 -11.70 13.06
N PHE A 254 -13.30 -12.48 13.96
CA PHE A 254 -14.65 -13.05 13.76
C PHE A 254 -15.66 -11.91 13.56
N TRP A 255 -15.65 -10.94 14.48
CA TRP A 255 -16.56 -9.80 14.44
C TRP A 255 -16.30 -8.89 13.24
N PHE A 256 -15.03 -8.66 12.93
CA PHE A 256 -14.59 -7.84 11.80
C PHE A 256 -15.14 -8.40 10.49
N ILE A 257 -15.01 -9.71 10.25
CA ILE A 257 -15.53 -10.35 9.04
C ILE A 257 -17.06 -10.34 8.99
N CYS A 258 -17.74 -10.62 10.12
CA CYS A 258 -19.21 -10.54 10.18
C CYS A 258 -19.72 -9.13 9.83
N VAL A 259 -19.09 -8.09 10.37
CA VAL A 259 -19.47 -6.70 10.09
C VAL A 259 -19.22 -6.36 8.62
N LEU A 260 -18.07 -6.72 8.05
CA LEU A 260 -17.79 -6.49 6.63
C LEU A 260 -18.81 -7.17 5.71
N ALA A 261 -19.12 -8.44 5.98
CA ALA A 261 -20.02 -9.23 5.16
C ALA A 261 -21.46 -8.70 5.18
N LEU A 262 -21.93 -8.22 6.33
CA LEU A 262 -23.33 -7.79 6.50
C LEU A 262 -23.55 -6.31 6.17
N THR A 263 -22.54 -5.45 6.37
CA THR A 263 -22.70 -3.99 6.19
C THR A 263 -22.19 -3.48 4.84
N GLY A 264 -21.36 -4.25 4.15
CA GLY A 264 -20.69 -3.80 2.92
C GLY A 264 -19.70 -2.65 3.13
N ALA A 265 -19.34 -2.35 4.37
CA ALA A 265 -18.36 -1.32 4.69
C ALA A 265 -16.96 -1.70 4.19
N ARG A 266 -16.12 -0.70 3.90
CA ARG A 266 -14.74 -0.95 3.49
C ARG A 266 -13.90 -1.35 4.70
N ILE A 267 -12.89 -2.19 4.48
CA ILE A 267 -11.92 -2.60 5.52
C ILE A 267 -11.38 -1.40 6.28
N GLY A 268 -10.92 -0.36 5.57
CA GLY A 268 -10.41 0.86 6.20
C GLY A 268 -11.45 1.64 7.00
N GLU A 269 -12.72 1.61 6.59
CA GLU A 269 -13.78 2.27 7.37
C GLU A 269 -13.99 1.55 8.70
N ILE A 270 -14.09 0.21 8.69
CA ILE A 270 -14.31 -0.60 9.90
C ILE A 270 -13.10 -0.57 10.84
N SER A 271 -11.88 -0.54 10.33
CA SER A 271 -10.66 -0.40 11.15
C SER A 271 -10.61 0.91 11.94
N ASP A 272 -11.18 1.98 11.38
CA ASP A 272 -11.17 3.31 12.00
C ASP A 272 -12.43 3.60 12.85
N VAL A 273 -13.41 2.69 12.88
CA VAL A 273 -14.65 2.87 13.66
C VAL A 273 -14.32 3.02 15.16
N PRO A 274 -14.98 3.95 15.87
CA PRO A 274 -14.87 4.07 17.33
C PRO A 274 -15.29 2.80 18.06
N ALA A 275 -14.66 2.51 19.20
CA ALA A 275 -15.06 1.39 20.05
C ALA A 275 -16.45 1.56 20.68
N LYS A 276 -17.03 2.77 20.69
CA LYS A 276 -18.36 3.01 21.23
C LYS A 276 -19.36 3.12 20.08
N LEU A 277 -20.51 2.46 20.22
CA LEU A 277 -21.61 2.61 19.28
C LEU A 277 -22.28 3.97 19.45
N TYR A 278 -22.71 4.55 18.33
CA TYR A 278 -23.51 5.77 18.34
C TYR A 278 -24.97 5.40 18.58
N ASP A 279 -25.61 6.01 19.57
CA ASP A 279 -27.04 5.82 19.81
C ASP A 279 -27.83 6.84 18.99
N LEU A 280 -28.63 6.34 18.05
CA LEU A 280 -29.58 7.14 17.27
C LEU A 280 -30.99 6.83 17.79
N GLU A 281 -31.46 7.60 18.77
CA GLU A 281 -32.81 7.44 19.35
C GLU A 281 -33.09 6.00 19.83
N GLY A 282 -32.12 5.40 20.54
CA GLY A 282 -32.21 4.01 21.00
C GLY A 282 -31.80 2.96 19.96
N ILE A 283 -31.38 3.37 18.76
CA ILE A 283 -30.85 2.47 17.72
C ILE A 283 -29.31 2.53 17.73
N PRO A 284 -28.62 1.47 18.20
CA PRO A 284 -27.17 1.45 18.17
C PRO A 284 -26.66 1.36 16.72
N CYS A 285 -25.68 2.21 16.40
CA CYS A 285 -25.11 2.37 15.07
C CYS A 285 -23.57 2.33 15.10
N LEU A 286 -22.96 1.79 14.04
CA LEU A 286 -21.55 2.05 13.72
C LEU A 286 -21.43 3.45 13.13
N ASP A 287 -20.52 4.26 13.68
CA ASP A 287 -20.29 5.61 13.22
C ASP A 287 -19.16 5.65 12.17
N LEU A 288 -19.54 5.79 10.91
CA LEU A 288 -18.62 5.90 9.77
C LEU A 288 -18.56 7.35 9.24
N ARG A 289 -19.07 8.34 9.98
CA ARG A 289 -19.10 9.74 9.51
C ARG A 289 -17.71 10.36 9.39
N GLN A 290 -16.77 9.89 10.20
CA GLN A 290 -15.39 10.37 10.23
C GLN A 290 -14.39 9.34 9.68
N THR A 291 -14.87 8.22 9.13
CA THR A 291 -14.01 7.15 8.60
C THR A 291 -13.93 7.24 7.06
N GLY A 292 -12.77 6.87 6.49
CA GLY A 292 -12.54 6.93 5.03
C GLY A 292 -11.77 8.19 4.59
N THR A 293 -10.48 8.04 4.36
CA THR A 293 -9.48 9.13 4.34
C THR A 293 -9.20 9.81 2.99
N LYS A 294 -10.10 9.79 2.00
CA LYS A 294 -9.77 10.38 0.66
C LYS A 294 -10.75 11.40 0.09
N THR A 295 -11.98 11.36 0.51
CA THR A 295 -13.07 12.25 0.10
C THR A 295 -14.06 12.15 1.25
N GLY A 296 -14.70 13.24 1.68
CA GLY A 296 -15.83 13.20 2.61
C GLY A 296 -17.07 12.49 2.03
N ASN A 297 -16.86 11.42 1.26
CA ASN A 297 -17.85 10.67 0.54
C ASN A 297 -18.57 9.75 1.51
N ASN A 298 -19.85 10.07 1.68
CA ASN A 298 -20.85 9.28 2.35
C ASN A 298 -20.60 9.04 3.86
N PRO A 299 -20.49 10.13 4.65
CA PRO A 299 -20.56 10.01 6.09
C PRO A 299 -21.90 9.38 6.46
N ARG A 300 -21.88 8.25 7.16
CA ARG A 300 -23.08 7.48 7.43
C ARG A 300 -23.04 6.79 8.78
N LEU A 301 -24.22 6.58 9.33
CA LEU A 301 -24.45 5.67 10.44
C LEU A 301 -24.95 4.35 9.88
N ILE A 302 -24.41 3.23 10.36
CA ILE A 302 -24.90 1.91 9.99
C ILE A 302 -25.55 1.29 11.22
N PRO A 303 -26.89 1.12 11.24
CA PRO A 303 -27.57 0.44 12.34
C PRO A 303 -27.00 -0.97 12.56
N ILE A 304 -26.89 -1.40 13.81
CA ILE A 304 -26.52 -2.78 14.10
C ILE A 304 -27.62 -3.71 13.59
N LEU A 305 -27.29 -4.46 12.55
CA LEU A 305 -28.21 -5.34 11.84
C LEU A 305 -28.74 -6.45 12.78
N PRO A 306 -30.00 -6.90 12.59
CA PRO A 306 -30.60 -7.96 13.41
C PRO A 306 -29.74 -9.22 13.51
N GLU A 307 -29.05 -9.61 12.42
CA GLU A 307 -28.18 -10.77 12.34
C GLU A 307 -26.98 -10.63 13.27
N LEU A 308 -26.35 -9.45 13.33
CA LEU A 308 -25.26 -9.15 14.27
C LEU A 308 -25.75 -9.22 15.72
N ARG A 309 -26.97 -8.73 16.00
CA ARG A 309 -27.58 -8.84 17.33
C ARG A 309 -27.83 -10.29 17.73
N LYS A 310 -28.37 -11.11 16.83
CA LYS A 310 -28.64 -12.54 17.06
C LYS A 310 -27.39 -13.32 17.43
N ILE A 311 -26.26 -13.00 16.80
CA ILE A 311 -24.97 -13.62 17.13
C ILE A 311 -24.28 -12.94 18.33
N GLY A 312 -24.93 -12.04 19.06
CA GLY A 312 -24.41 -11.50 20.32
C GLY A 312 -23.43 -10.33 20.19
N PHE A 313 -23.43 -9.59 19.06
CA PHE A 313 -22.54 -8.44 18.87
C PHE A 313 -22.66 -7.38 19.98
N LEU A 314 -23.85 -7.26 20.59
CA LEU A 314 -24.13 -6.31 21.68
C LEU A 314 -23.97 -6.91 23.09
N GLN A 315 -23.62 -8.19 23.23
CA GLN A 315 -23.54 -8.87 24.53
C GLN A 315 -22.24 -8.55 25.30
N GLY A 316 -21.28 -7.85 24.68
CA GLY A 316 -20.13 -7.26 25.36
C GLY A 316 -20.46 -5.86 25.89
N THR A 317 -20.83 -5.75 27.17
CA THR A 317 -21.01 -4.48 27.93
C THR A 317 -21.78 -3.38 27.18
N SER A 318 -23.11 -3.44 27.23
CA SER A 318 -24.19 -2.45 27.00
C SER A 318 -24.04 -1.21 26.09
N ASN A 319 -22.91 -0.94 25.42
CA ASN A 319 -22.70 0.16 24.45
C ASN A 319 -21.32 0.09 23.73
N ASN A 320 -20.51 -0.95 23.97
CA ASN A 320 -19.18 -1.10 23.37
C ASN A 320 -19.19 -2.08 22.19
N CYS A 321 -18.46 -1.70 21.15
CA CYS A 321 -18.21 -2.44 19.94
C CYS A 321 -17.05 -3.43 20.16
N VAL A 322 -17.21 -4.68 19.70
CA VAL A 322 -16.23 -5.77 19.89
C VAL A 322 -15.09 -5.74 18.86
N LEU A 323 -14.98 -4.65 18.09
CA LEU A 323 -13.99 -4.49 17.02
C LEU A 323 -12.62 -3.99 17.49
N ARG A 324 -12.38 -3.85 18.81
CA ARG A 324 -11.08 -3.51 19.40
C ARG A 324 -10.67 -4.50 20.48
#